data_AF-A0A9X8H7A6-F1
#
_entry.id   AF-A0A9X8H7A6-F1
#
_cell.length_a   1.000
_cell.length_b   1.000
_cell.length_c   1.000
_cell.angle_alpha   90.00
_cell.angle_beta   90.00
_cell.angle_gamma   90.00
#
_symmetry.space_group_name_H-M   'P 1'
#
loop_
_entity.id
_entity.type
_entity.pdbx_description
1 polymer ?
#
loop_
_entity_poly.entity_id
_entity_poly.type
_entity_poly.pdbx_seq_one_letter_code
_entity_poly.pdbx_strand_id
1 'polypeptide(L)'
;LLPCGGLPLSCGIFTPLFTFGAVVGRLYGEVLRVLVYTGVSPAAYAVVGAACFASAATHTLSHMLPVMLSVLVAYSIGGMSSPSIYDVFAKMAGLNFVCADISASPVLAHKMAHEVMRPIPITLSLHSTYADAVAVLQV
;
A
#
# COMPACT_ATOMS: atom_id res chain seq x y z
N LEU A 1 10.59 8.77 7.83
CA LEU A 1 11.49 9.02 8.99
C LEU A 1 11.88 7.68 9.65
N LEU A 2 12.48 6.77 8.89
CA LEU A 2 13.25 5.65 9.46
C LEU A 2 14.71 6.13 9.56
N PRO A 3 15.45 5.82 10.64
CA PRO A 3 16.84 6.25 10.83
C PRO A 3 17.82 5.70 9.77
N CYS A 4 17.33 4.89 8.81
CA CYS A 4 18.10 4.27 7.73
C CYS A 4 17.65 4.71 6.32
N GLY A 5 16.62 5.56 6.20
CA GLY A 5 15.89 5.81 4.95
C GLY A 5 16.62 6.58 3.84
N GLY A 6 17.92 6.84 3.98
CA GLY A 6 18.75 7.51 2.98
C GLY A 6 19.86 6.64 2.38
N LEU A 7 20.03 5.40 2.84
CA LEU A 7 21.06 4.50 2.31
C LEU A 7 20.46 3.60 1.22
N PRO A 8 21.16 3.40 0.08
CA PRO A 8 20.74 2.50 -0.99
C PRO A 8 20.98 1.02 -0.60
N LEU A 9 20.38 0.60 0.51
CA LEU A 9 20.40 -0.78 1.01
C LEU A 9 18.98 -1.33 0.95
N SER A 10 18.80 -2.48 0.31
CA SER A 10 17.53 -3.23 0.35
C SER A 10 17.25 -3.66 1.79
N CYS A 11 16.42 -2.88 2.50
CA CYS A 11 15.99 -3.20 3.85
C CYS A 11 14.46 -3.26 3.88
N GLY A 12 13.93 -4.34 4.46
CA GLY A 12 12.49 -4.52 4.59
C GLY A 12 11.90 -3.58 5.63
N ILE A 13 10.77 -2.95 5.32
CA ILE A 13 10.05 -2.05 6.25
C ILE A 13 9.18 -2.79 7.27
N PHE A 14 8.94 -4.08 7.06
CA PHE A 14 7.96 -4.83 7.86
C PHE A 14 8.43 -5.08 9.30
N THR A 15 9.71 -5.42 9.48
CA THR A 15 10.30 -5.67 10.80
C THR A 15 10.21 -4.47 11.75
N PRO A 16 10.64 -3.24 11.38
CA PRO A 16 10.51 -2.10 12.28
C PRO A 16 9.07 -1.71 12.58
N LEU A 17 8.15 -1.86 11.61
CA LEU A 17 6.71 -1.66 11.84
C LEU A 17 6.19 -2.65 12.89
N PHE A 18 6.52 -3.93 12.74
CA PHE A 18 6.12 -4.98 13.69
C PHE A 18 6.67 -4.72 15.09
N THR A 19 7.94 -4.35 15.20
CA THR A 19 8.58 -4.00 16.49
C THR A 19 7.89 -2.80 17.14
N PHE A 20 7.58 -1.75 16.37
CA PHE A 20 6.90 -0.57 16.90
C PHE A 20 5.51 -0.91 17.43
N GLY A 21 4.72 -1.67 16.66
CA GLY A 21 3.41 -2.15 17.10
C GLY A 21 3.48 -3.05 18.34
N ALA A 22 4.50 -3.90 18.45
CA ALA A 22 4.71 -4.75 19.63
C ALA A 22 5.03 -3.94 20.89
N VAL A 23 5.85 -2.88 20.78
CA VAL A 23 6.18 -1.99 21.90
C VAL A 23 4.93 -1.26 22.39
N VAL A 24 4.15 -0.68 21.47
CA VAL A 24 2.89 0.01 21.80
C VAL A 24 1.87 -0.95 22.40
N GLY A 25 1.70 -2.13 21.81
CA GLY A 25 0.79 -3.17 22.31
C GLY A 25 1.18 -3.67 23.70
N ARG A 26 2.48 -3.83 23.97
CA ARG A 26 2.96 -4.22 25.30
C ARG A 26 2.74 -3.13 26.34
N LEU A 27 3.02 -1.86 26.00
CA LEU A 27 2.74 -0.73 26.88
C LEU A 27 1.26 -0.69 27.27
N TYR A 28 0.37 -0.86 26.29
CA TYR A 28 -1.07 -0.92 26.54
C TYR A 28 -1.47 -2.12 27.43
N GLY A 29 -0.87 -3.29 27.20
CA GLY A 29 -1.09 -4.48 28.02
C GLY A 29 -0.63 -4.33 29.48
N GLU A 30 0.50 -3.67 29.72
CA GLU A 30 0.99 -3.37 31.08
C GLU A 30 0.09 -2.35 31.79
N VAL A 31 -0.38 -1.32 31.07
CA VAL A 31 -1.33 -0.33 31.62
C VAL A 31 -2.65 -1.01 32.04
N LEU A 32 -3.18 -1.90 31.21
CA LEU A 32 -4.39 -2.68 31.54
C LEU A 32 -4.17 -3.62 32.73
N ARG A 33 -2.98 -4.22 32.84
CA ARG A 33 -2.61 -5.09 33.96
C ARG A 33 -2.63 -4.34 35.29
N VAL A 34 -2.19 -3.09 35.29
CA VAL A 34 -2.16 -2.22 36.48
C VAL A 34 -3.55 -1.69 36.83
N LEU A 35 -4.34 -1.27 35.83
CA LEU A 35 -5.60 -0.56 36.06
C LEU A 35 -6.82 -1.47 36.21
N VAL A 36 -6.87 -2.61 35.52
CA VAL A 36 -8.11 -3.39 35.37
C VAL A 36 -8.00 -4.77 36.01
N TYR A 37 -7.03 -5.58 35.59
CA TYR A 37 -6.95 -6.98 36.03
C TYR A 37 -5.53 -7.54 35.93
N THR A 38 -5.05 -8.16 37.00
CA THR A 38 -3.66 -8.66 37.08
C THR A 38 -3.41 -9.95 36.28
N GLY A 39 -4.46 -10.67 35.91
CA GLY A 39 -4.37 -11.91 35.11
C GLY A 39 -4.30 -11.69 33.60
N VAL A 40 -4.28 -10.44 33.13
CA VAL A 40 -4.09 -10.14 31.70
C VAL A 40 -2.63 -10.40 31.31
N SER A 41 -2.42 -11.09 30.19
CA SER A 41 -1.09 -11.34 29.62
C SER A 41 -0.65 -10.17 28.73
N PRO A 42 0.34 -9.34 29.12
CA PRO A 42 0.80 -8.21 28.32
C PRO A 42 1.43 -8.65 26.98
N ALA A 43 1.93 -9.89 26.93
CA ALA A 43 2.48 -10.48 25.71
C ALA A 43 1.42 -10.65 24.63
N ALA A 44 0.17 -10.99 25.00
CA ALA A 44 -0.92 -11.12 24.03
C ALA A 44 -1.23 -9.77 23.37
N TYR A 45 -1.25 -8.68 24.15
CA TYR A 45 -1.47 -7.33 23.61
C TYR A 45 -0.32 -6.84 22.75
N ALA A 46 0.93 -7.26 23.02
CA ALA A 46 2.05 -7.00 22.13
C ALA A 46 1.84 -7.62 20.74
N VAL A 47 1.36 -8.87 20.68
CA VAL A 47 1.07 -9.55 19.40
C VAL A 47 -0.07 -8.88 18.64
N VAL A 48 -1.14 -8.49 19.35
CA VAL A 48 -2.27 -7.77 18.73
C VAL A 48 -1.85 -6.40 18.22
N GLY A 49 -1.03 -5.66 18.99
CA GLY A 49 -0.51 -4.36 18.57
C GLY A 49 0.40 -4.45 17.34
N ALA A 50 1.26 -5.48 17.27
CA ALA A 50 2.11 -5.73 16.12
C ALA A 50 1.29 -6.08 14.86
N ALA A 51 0.27 -6.93 15.00
CA ALA A 51 -0.64 -7.28 13.90
C ALA A 51 -1.43 -6.07 13.40
N CYS A 52 -1.97 -5.27 14.32
CA CYS A 52 -2.75 -4.07 14.00
C CYS A 52 -1.95 -3.06 13.18
N PHE A 53 -0.70 -2.78 13.60
CA PHE A 53 0.16 -1.82 12.92
C PHE A 53 0.65 -2.34 11.56
N ALA A 54 0.96 -3.63 11.45
CA ALA A 54 1.28 -4.27 10.18
C ALA A 54 0.11 -4.17 9.19
N SER A 55 -1.10 -4.56 9.61
CA SER A 55 -2.28 -4.50 8.74
C SER A 55 -2.69 -3.07 8.36
N ALA A 56 -2.50 -2.08 9.24
CA ALA A 56 -2.73 -0.68 8.90
C ALA A 56 -1.73 -0.17 7.83
N ALA A 57 -0.49 -0.65 7.87
CA ALA A 57 0.53 -0.29 6.88
C ALA A 57 0.35 -1.03 5.53
N THR A 58 -0.12 -2.29 5.58
CA THR A 58 -0.19 -3.17 4.40
C THR A 58 -1.59 -3.37 3.85
N HIS A 59 -2.62 -2.87 4.51
CA HIS A 59 -4.01 -2.97 4.07
C HIS A 59 -4.51 -4.43 3.93
N THR A 60 -4.22 -5.29 4.93
CA THR A 60 -4.54 -6.74 4.90
C THR A 60 -5.31 -7.22 6.15
N LEU A 61 -6.32 -8.09 5.95
CA LEU A 61 -7.15 -8.68 7.01
C LEU A 61 -6.76 -10.14 7.30
N SER A 62 -6.81 -10.56 8.57
CA SER A 62 -6.52 -11.95 9.01
C SER A 62 -7.66 -12.55 9.86
N HIS A 63 -7.73 -13.89 9.95
CA HIS A 63 -8.92 -14.65 10.35
C HIS A 63 -9.26 -14.74 11.87
N MET A 64 -8.61 -13.99 12.76
CA MET A 64 -8.98 -14.00 14.20
C MET A 64 -9.94 -12.85 14.55
N LEU A 65 -11.22 -13.15 14.80
CA LEU A 65 -12.29 -12.15 15.03
C LEU A 65 -11.94 -10.93 15.90
N PRO A 66 -11.35 -11.05 17.11
CA PRO A 66 -11.03 -9.88 17.94
C PRO A 66 -9.85 -9.06 17.38
N VAL A 67 -8.90 -9.71 16.72
CA VAL A 67 -7.76 -9.06 16.05
C VAL A 67 -8.23 -8.41 14.75
N MET A 68 -9.21 -9.01 14.07
CA MET A 68 -9.79 -8.49 12.85
C MET A 68 -10.52 -7.16 13.11
N LEU A 69 -11.26 -7.03 14.22
CA LEU A 69 -11.95 -5.77 14.54
C LEU A 69 -10.95 -4.64 14.80
N SER A 70 -9.89 -4.89 15.58
CA SER A 70 -8.87 -3.87 15.86
C SER A 70 -8.09 -3.50 14.59
N VAL A 71 -7.74 -4.48 13.77
CA VAL A 71 -7.12 -4.30 12.46
C VAL A 71 -8.02 -3.51 11.51
N LEU A 72 -9.32 -3.79 11.47
CA LEU A 72 -10.27 -3.11 10.58
C LEU A 72 -10.41 -1.63 10.94
N VAL A 73 -10.46 -1.31 12.24
CA VAL A 73 -10.49 0.08 12.71
C VAL A 73 -9.19 0.79 12.31
N ALA A 74 -8.04 0.17 12.55
CA ALA A 74 -6.76 0.76 12.18
C ALA A 74 -6.59 0.90 10.66
N TYR A 75 -7.05 -0.07 9.88
CA TYR A 75 -7.12 -0.02 8.42
C TYR A 75 -8.02 1.14 7.95
N SER A 76 -9.20 1.28 8.54
CA SER A 76 -10.15 2.33 8.16
C SER A 76 -9.57 3.73 8.42
N ILE A 77 -8.95 3.93 9.59
CA ILE A 77 -8.29 5.20 9.94
C ILE A 77 -7.08 5.45 9.03
N GLY A 78 -6.27 4.41 8.77
CA GLY A 78 -5.11 4.46 7.89
C GLY A 78 -5.48 4.85 6.47
N GLY A 79 -6.45 4.16 5.87
CA GLY A 79 -6.94 4.43 4.52
C GLY A 79 -7.59 5.80 4.36
N MET A 80 -8.17 6.37 5.43
CA MET A 80 -8.66 7.76 5.41
C MET A 80 -7.54 8.80 5.50
N SER A 81 -6.43 8.47 6.17
CA SER A 81 -5.40 9.46 6.55
C SER A 81 -4.20 9.47 5.62
N SER A 82 -3.89 8.36 4.93
CA SER A 82 -2.71 8.26 4.08
C SER A 82 -2.89 7.22 2.97
N PRO A 83 -2.28 7.43 1.78
CA PRO A 83 -2.18 6.38 0.77
C PRO A 83 -1.35 5.21 1.30
N SER A 84 -1.54 4.02 0.73
CA SER A 84 -0.78 2.85 1.14
C SER A 84 0.73 3.07 0.95
N ILE A 85 1.55 2.53 1.85
CA ILE A 85 3.02 2.69 1.80
C ILE A 85 3.59 2.13 0.49
N TYR A 86 2.96 1.08 -0.05
CA TYR A 86 3.36 0.48 -1.32
C TYR A 86 3.09 1.40 -2.52
N ASP A 87 1.95 2.12 -2.55
CA ASP A 87 1.68 3.10 -3.59
C ASP A 87 2.68 4.26 -3.55
N VAL A 88 3.07 4.69 -2.35
CA VAL A 88 4.09 5.73 -2.16
C VAL A 88 5.43 5.28 -2.72
N PHE A 89 5.87 4.06 -2.42
CA PHE A 89 7.13 3.53 -2.95
C PHE A 89 7.10 3.33 -4.46
N ALA A 90 6.00 2.82 -5.00
CA ALA A 90 5.80 2.67 -6.43
C ALA A 90 5.91 4.02 -7.16
N LYS A 91 5.28 5.07 -6.61
CA LYS A 91 5.36 6.44 -7.13
C LYS A 91 6.76 7.02 -7.04
N MET A 92 7.46 6.78 -5.93
CA MET A 92 8.86 7.20 -5.78
C MET A 92 9.80 6.51 -6.77
N ALA A 93 9.52 5.27 -7.14
CA ALA A 93 10.26 4.53 -8.16
C ALA A 93 9.91 4.97 -9.60
N GLY A 94 8.99 5.92 -9.78
CA GLY A 94 8.57 6.43 -11.08
C GLY A 94 7.65 5.47 -11.86
N LEU A 95 7.13 4.42 -11.21
CA LEU A 95 6.18 3.52 -11.85
C LEU A 95 4.78 4.13 -11.83
N ASN A 96 4.23 4.39 -13.02
CA ASN A 96 2.84 4.77 -13.18
C ASN A 96 1.98 3.50 -13.16
N PHE A 97 1.65 3.02 -11.96
CA PHE A 97 0.67 1.96 -11.81
C PHE A 97 -0.73 2.53 -12.00
N VAL A 98 -1.47 1.90 -12.89
CA VAL A 98 -2.91 2.10 -13.05
C VAL A 98 -3.57 1.32 -11.91
N CYS A 99 -3.82 1.98 -10.78
CA CYS A 99 -4.51 1.33 -9.65
C CYS A 99 -5.91 0.88 -10.08
N ALA A 100 -6.40 -0.22 -9.50
CA ALA A 100 -7.77 -0.70 -9.68
C ALA A 100 -8.85 0.32 -9.26
N ASP A 101 -8.45 1.42 -8.63
CA ASP A 101 -9.30 2.57 -8.27
C ASP A 101 -9.74 3.45 -9.46
N ILE A 102 -9.42 3.07 -10.71
CA ILE A 102 -9.99 3.68 -11.93
C ILE A 102 -11.51 3.86 -11.80
N SER A 103 -12.20 2.84 -11.29
CA SER A 103 -13.67 2.83 -11.16
C SER A 103 -14.18 3.66 -9.97
N ALA A 104 -13.34 3.95 -8.98
CA ALA A 104 -13.71 4.66 -7.76
C ALA A 104 -13.41 6.17 -7.84
N SER A 105 -12.52 6.59 -8.74
CA SER A 105 -12.21 8.01 -8.90
C SER A 105 -13.31 8.74 -9.71
N PRO A 106 -13.99 9.74 -9.13
CA PRO A 106 -15.06 10.47 -9.84
C PRO A 106 -14.54 11.21 -11.09
N VAL A 107 -13.23 11.49 -11.11
CA VAL A 107 -12.54 12.22 -12.18
C VAL A 107 -12.30 11.34 -13.41
N LEU A 108 -12.02 10.04 -13.24
CA LEU A 108 -11.75 9.13 -14.35
C LEU A 108 -13.04 8.48 -14.88
N ALA A 109 -14.10 8.42 -14.07
CA ALA A 109 -15.43 7.95 -14.49
C ALA A 109 -16.05 8.79 -15.62
N HIS A 110 -15.67 10.07 -15.72
CA HIS A 110 -16.16 11.00 -16.76
C HIS A 110 -15.19 11.15 -17.94
N LYS A 111 -14.04 10.48 -17.90
CA LYS A 111 -13.03 10.53 -18.97
C LYS A 111 -13.38 9.52 -20.04
N MET A 112 -13.47 9.96 -21.29
CA MET A 112 -13.74 9.09 -22.42
C MET A 112 -12.42 8.66 -23.10
N ALA A 113 -12.39 7.45 -23.68
CA ALA A 113 -11.19 6.90 -24.31
C ALA A 113 -10.58 7.84 -25.38
N HIS A 114 -11.42 8.59 -26.11
CA HIS A 114 -10.97 9.54 -27.13
C HIS A 114 -10.20 10.75 -26.57
N GLU A 115 -10.37 11.09 -25.27
CA GLU A 115 -9.69 12.22 -24.63
C GLU A 115 -8.26 11.87 -24.17
N VAL A 116 -7.97 10.57 -24.02
CA VAL A 116 -6.69 10.06 -23.51
C VAL A 116 -5.88 9.37 -24.60
N MET A 117 -6.55 8.83 -25.61
CA MET A 117 -5.89 8.19 -26.75
C MET A 117 -5.01 9.20 -27.49
N ARG A 118 -3.72 8.90 -27.62
CA ARG A 118 -2.85 9.68 -28.50
C ARG A 118 -3.24 9.39 -29.95
N PRO A 119 -3.46 10.42 -30.79
CA PRO A 119 -3.68 10.20 -32.22
C PRO A 119 -2.44 9.52 -32.79
N ILE A 120 -2.64 8.40 -33.48
CA ILE A 120 -1.56 7.61 -34.06
C ILE A 120 -1.29 8.17 -35.47
N PRO A 121 -0.13 8.78 -35.72
CA PRO A 121 0.14 9.42 -37.01
C PRO A 121 0.48 8.42 -38.12
N ILE A 122 0.84 7.18 -37.79
CA ILE A 122 1.31 6.18 -38.76
C ILE A 122 0.58 4.85 -38.55
N THR A 123 -0.08 4.37 -39.60
CA THR A 123 -0.81 3.11 -39.60
C THR A 123 -0.21 2.17 -40.63
N LEU A 124 0.14 0.95 -40.22
CA LEU A 124 0.51 -0.12 -41.14
C LEU A 124 -0.77 -0.86 -41.56
N SER A 125 -0.93 -1.06 -42.87
CA SER A 125 -2.06 -1.80 -43.44
C SER A 125 -1.58 -3.12 -44.04
N LEU A 126 -2.50 -4.02 -44.39
CA LEU A 126 -2.16 -5.34 -44.94
C LEU A 126 -1.33 -5.27 -46.24
N HIS A 127 -1.36 -4.12 -46.94
CA HIS A 127 -0.60 -3.88 -48.17
C HIS A 127 0.71 -3.11 -47.96
N SER A 128 1.10 -2.77 -46.73
CA SER A 128 2.34 -2.03 -46.48
C SER A 128 3.58 -2.88 -46.76
N THR A 129 4.61 -2.26 -47.33
CA THR A 129 5.86 -2.94 -47.66
C THR A 129 6.82 -2.98 -46.47
N TYR A 130 7.83 -3.86 -46.51
CA TYR A 130 8.85 -3.94 -45.46
C TYR A 130 9.64 -2.63 -45.31
N ALA A 131 9.81 -1.87 -46.39
CA ALA A 131 10.47 -0.57 -46.37
C ALA A 131 9.69 0.45 -45.52
N ASP A 132 8.36 0.43 -45.59
CA ASP A 132 7.49 1.32 -44.80
C ASP A 132 7.57 0.97 -43.30
N ALA A 133 7.65 -0.32 -42.95
CA ALA A 133 7.81 -0.76 -41.56
C ALA A 133 9.16 -0.34 -40.96
N VAL A 134 10.24 -0.39 -41.75
CA VAL A 134 11.57 0.07 -41.33
C VAL A 134 11.57 1.59 -41.10
N ALA A 135 10.91 2.36 -41.96
CA ALA A 135 10.79 3.81 -41.79
C ALA A 135 10.05 4.21 -40.50
N VAL A 136 9.09 3.38 -40.04
CA VAL A 136 8.34 3.64 -38.79
C VAL A 136 9.16 3.36 -37.53
N LEU A 137 10.05 2.37 -37.54
CA LEU A 137 10.86 1.97 -36.38
C LEU A 137 12.08 2.87 -36.14
N GLN A 138 12.45 3.68 -37.14
CA GLN A 138 13.59 4.59 -37.06
C GLN A 138 13.23 5.98 -36.51
N VAL A 139 11.96 6.21 -36.17
CA VAL A 139 11.42 7.43 -35.53
C VAL A 139 11.35 7.24 -34.02
#